data_AF-A0A1S6IM23-F1
#
_entry.id   AF-A0A1S6IM23-F1
#
_cell.length_a   1.000
_cell.length_b   1.000
_cell.length_c   1.000
_cell.angle_alpha   90.00
_cell.angle_beta   90.00
_cell.angle_gamma   90.00
#
_symmetry.space_group_name_H-M   'P 1'
#
loop_
_entity.id
_entity.type
_entity.pdbx_description
1 polymer ?
#
loop_
_entity_poly.entity_id
_entity_poly.type
_entity_poly.pdbx_seq_one_letter_code
_entity_poly.pdbx_strand_id
1 'polypeptide(L)'
;MEETNKKLLNRLKRSEGQLRGIQKMIEEDQGCMDVMTQLSAVRSSIDRVMGILVAENLKACIQNPADNAEEQSKKLDQAIQMIIKK
;
A
#
# COMPACT_ATOMS: atom_id res chain seq x y z
N MET A 1 -5.17 0.89 -17.02
CA MET A 1 -5.57 1.46 -15.72
C MET A 1 -6.56 0.54 -14.97
N GLU A 2 -7.57 -0.02 -15.65
CA GLU A 2 -8.58 -0.90 -15.02
C GLU A 2 -8.01 -2.21 -14.42
N GLU A 3 -7.06 -2.86 -15.10
CA GLU A 3 -6.48 -4.12 -14.62
C GLU A 3 -5.59 -3.94 -13.37
N THR A 4 -4.81 -2.86 -13.30
CA THR A 4 -4.00 -2.51 -12.10
C THR A 4 -4.91 -2.26 -10.90
N ASN A 5 -5.97 -1.49 -11.08
CA ASN A 5 -6.95 -1.21 -10.03
C ASN A 5 -7.61 -2.50 -9.52
N LYS A 6 -8.01 -3.41 -10.43
CA LYS A 6 -8.58 -4.72 -10.05
C LYS A 6 -7.59 -5.58 -9.25
N LYS A 7 -6.30 -5.59 -9.63
CA LYS A 7 -5.24 -6.31 -8.89
C LYS A 7 -5.02 -5.73 -7.50
N LEU A 8 -5.03 -4.40 -7.35
CA LEU A 8 -4.89 -3.73 -6.05
C LEU A 8 -6.09 -4.01 -5.14
N LEU A 9 -7.31 -3.88 -5.66
CA LEU A 9 -8.53 -4.21 -4.93
C LEU A 9 -8.54 -5.67 -4.47
N ASN A 10 -8.12 -6.61 -5.33
CA ASN A 10 -8.01 -8.02 -4.96
C ASN A 10 -6.97 -8.26 -3.85
N ARG A 11 -5.86 -7.49 -3.82
CA ARG A 11 -4.88 -7.55 -2.71
C ARG A 11 -5.52 -7.07 -1.41
N LEU A 12 -6.20 -5.93 -1.44
CA LEU A 12 -6.88 -5.37 -0.27
C LEU A 12 -7.96 -6.31 0.27
N LYS A 13 -8.80 -6.89 -0.58
CA LYS A 13 -9.81 -7.89 -0.18
C LYS A 13 -9.19 -9.12 0.50
N ARG A 14 -8.02 -9.58 0.03
CA ARG A 14 -7.30 -10.67 0.70
C ARG A 14 -6.77 -10.25 2.06
N SER A 15 -6.18 -9.05 2.17
CA SER A 15 -5.71 -8.52 3.45
C SER A 15 -6.85 -8.30 4.45
N GLU A 16 -8.02 -7.90 3.99
CA GLU A 16 -9.24 -7.85 4.81
C GLU A 16 -9.60 -9.25 5.36
N GLY A 17 -9.59 -10.27 4.51
CA GLY A 17 -9.83 -11.66 4.93
C GLY A 17 -8.79 -12.15 5.95
N GLN A 18 -7.51 -11.80 5.77
CA GLN A 18 -6.45 -12.11 6.71
C GLN A 18 -6.66 -11.41 8.06
N LEU A 19 -7.05 -10.14 8.08
CA LEU A 19 -7.38 -9.41 9.31
C LEU A 19 -8.53 -10.06 10.07
N ARG A 20 -9.58 -10.53 9.38
CA ARG A 20 -10.66 -11.31 10.01
C ARG A 20 -10.16 -12.62 10.60
N GLY A 21 -9.22 -13.29 9.93
CA GLY A 21 -8.56 -14.48 10.47
C GLY A 21 -7.75 -14.19 11.73
N ILE A 22 -7.00 -13.09 11.74
CA ILE A 22 -6.22 -12.63 12.91
C ILE A 22 -7.12 -12.31 14.10
N GLN A 23 -8.28 -11.68 13.87
CA GLN A 23 -9.26 -11.43 14.94
C GLN A 23 -9.69 -12.73 15.61
N LYS A 24 -10.03 -13.77 14.84
CA LYS A 24 -10.36 -15.09 15.38
C LYS A 24 -9.20 -15.72 16.14
N MET A 25 -7.97 -15.58 15.62
CA MET A 25 -6.78 -16.09 16.32
C MET A 25 -6.64 -15.47 17.70
N ILE A 26 -6.93 -14.17 17.84
CA ILE A 26 -6.91 -13.46 19.12
C ILE A 26 -8.06 -13.93 20.02
N GLU A 27 -9.27 -14.08 19.47
CA GLU A 27 -10.44 -14.59 20.22
C GLU A 27 -10.25 -16.02 20.73
N GLU A 28 -9.46 -16.83 20.01
CA GLU A 28 -9.12 -18.21 20.33
C GLU A 28 -7.83 -18.35 21.17
N ASP A 29 -7.27 -17.25 21.69
CA ASP A 29 -6.02 -17.21 22.48
C ASP A 29 -4.83 -17.93 21.80
N GLN A 30 -4.73 -17.82 20.46
CA GLN A 30 -3.59 -18.36 19.70
C GLN A 30 -2.26 -17.70 20.10
N GLY A 31 -1.17 -18.41 19.83
CA GLY A 31 0.18 -17.97 20.19
C GLY A 31 0.53 -16.59 19.64
N CYS A 32 1.10 -15.74 20.50
CA CYS A 32 1.52 -14.37 20.14
C CYS A 32 2.44 -14.33 18.91
N MET A 33 3.36 -15.29 18.78
CA MET A 33 4.27 -15.36 17.62
C MET A 33 3.52 -15.61 16.30
N ASP A 34 2.48 -16.44 16.32
CA ASP A 34 1.67 -16.75 15.13
C ASP A 34 0.83 -15.54 14.72
N VAL A 35 0.21 -14.87 15.70
CA VAL A 35 -0.54 -13.62 15.48
C VAL A 35 0.38 -12.54 14.89
N MET A 36 1.57 -12.35 15.46
CA MET A 36 2.56 -11.39 14.96
C MET A 36 3.03 -11.71 13.53
N THR A 37 3.18 -12.99 13.22
CA THR A 37 3.52 -13.46 11.87
C THR A 37 2.43 -13.09 10.87
N GLN A 38 1.16 -13.32 11.20
CA GLN A 38 0.04 -12.96 10.33
C GLN A 38 -0.12 -11.44 10.18
N LEU A 39 0.03 -10.67 11.25
CA LEU A 39 0.04 -9.20 11.19
C LEU A 39 1.15 -8.66 10.28
N SER A 40 2.34 -9.25 10.37
CA SER A 40 3.48 -8.87 9.51
C SER A 40 3.22 -9.19 8.04
N ALA A 41 2.51 -10.29 7.74
CA ALA A 41 2.09 -10.62 6.38
C ALA A 41 1.07 -9.61 5.84
N VAL A 42 0.11 -9.18 6.66
CA VAL A 42 -0.85 -8.12 6.29
C VAL A 42 -0.14 -6.80 6.03
N ARG A 43 0.76 -6.38 6.94
CA ARG A 43 1.58 -5.18 6.76
C ARG A 43 2.33 -5.21 5.43
N SER A 44 3.03 -6.31 5.13
CA SER A 44 3.78 -6.49 3.89
C SER A 44 2.90 -6.40 2.64
N SER A 45 1.66 -6.89 2.71
CA SER A 45 0.67 -6.78 1.62
C SER A 45 0.23 -5.33 1.40
N ILE A 46 -0.02 -4.58 2.49
CA ILE A 46 -0.40 -3.17 2.44
C ILE A 46 0.75 -2.31 1.91
N ASP A 47 1.97 -2.53 2.38
CA ASP A 47 3.18 -1.82 1.92
C ASP A 47 3.36 -1.98 0.40
N ARG A 48 3.09 -3.18 -0.13
CA ARG A 48 3.13 -3.42 -1.58
C ARG A 48 2.05 -2.66 -2.34
N VAL A 49 0.83 -2.54 -1.80
CA VAL A 49 -0.25 -1.75 -2.42
C VAL A 49 0.12 -0.27 -2.43
N MET A 50 0.62 0.26 -1.30
CA MET A 50 1.10 1.65 -1.20
C MET A 50 2.22 1.92 -2.22
N GLY A 51 3.22 1.05 -2.31
CA GLY A 51 4.32 1.20 -3.25
C GLY A 51 3.88 1.25 -4.71
N ILE A 52 2.90 0.44 -5.11
CA ILE A 52 2.34 0.49 -6.47
C ILE A 52 1.60 1.80 -6.71
N LEU A 53 0.78 2.27 -5.77
CA LEU A 53 0.05 3.53 -5.91
C LEU A 53 1.00 4.72 -6.05
N VAL A 54 2.07 4.77 -5.25
CA VAL A 54 3.07 5.84 -5.38
C VAL A 54 3.82 5.74 -6.70
N ALA A 55 4.20 4.55 -7.15
CA ALA A 55 4.86 4.37 -8.44
C ALA A 55 3.99 4.85 -9.61
N GLU A 56 2.68 4.56 -9.59
CA GLU A 56 1.74 5.06 -10.60
C GLU A 56 1.58 6.58 -10.51
N ASN A 57 1.57 7.16 -9.30
CA ASN A 57 1.53 8.61 -9.11
C ASN A 57 2.79 9.31 -9.64
N LEU A 58 3.98 8.76 -9.36
CA LEU A 58 5.25 9.23 -9.90
C LEU A 58 5.27 9.16 -11.43
N LYS A 59 4.82 8.04 -11.99
CA LYS A 59 4.70 7.87 -13.44
C LYS A 59 3.76 8.91 -14.05
N ALA A 60 2.63 9.19 -13.42
CA ALA A 60 1.70 10.22 -13.87
C ALA A 60 2.32 11.62 -13.83
N CYS A 61 3.11 11.96 -12.80
CA CYS A 61 3.85 13.22 -12.73
C CYS A 61 4.87 13.38 -13.87
N ILE A 62 5.52 12.29 -14.28
CA ILE A 62 6.49 12.30 -15.40
C ILE A 62 5.78 12.39 -16.75
N GLN A 63 4.68 11.65 -16.93
CA GLN A 63 3.94 11.60 -18.19
C GLN A 63 3.11 12.86 -18.46
N ASN A 64 2.67 13.54 -17.40
CA ASN A 64 1.89 14.77 -17.47
C ASN A 64 2.57 15.83 -16.59
N PRO A 65 3.68 16.42 -17.07
CA PRO A 65 4.38 17.44 -16.31
C PRO A 65 3.50 18.69 -16.11
N ALA A 66 3.64 19.34 -14.97
CA ALA A 66 3.01 20.64 -14.72
C ALA A 66 3.62 21.73 -15.62
N ASP A 67 2.85 22.78 -15.88
CA ASP A 67 3.27 23.91 -16.72
C ASP A 67 4.41 24.73 -16.10
N ASN A 68 4.56 24.67 -14.76
CA ASN A 68 5.60 25.36 -14.03
C ASN A 68 6.51 24.37 -13.28
N ALA A 69 7.81 24.67 -13.27
CA ALA A 69 8.84 23.80 -12.70
C ALA A 69 8.72 23.65 -11.17
N GLU A 70 8.26 24.68 -10.47
CA GLU A 70 8.12 24.68 -9.02
C GLU A 70 7.00 23.73 -8.55
N GLU A 71 5.86 23.76 -9.23
CA GLU A 71 4.73 22.85 -9.01
C GLU A 71 5.09 21.42 -9.40
N GLN A 72 5.84 21.23 -10.49
CA GLN A 72 6.34 19.91 -10.86
C GLN A 72 7.26 19.33 -9.77
N SER A 73 8.18 20.15 -9.24
CA SER A 73 9.04 19.75 -8.12
C SER A 73 8.20 19.38 -6.90
N LYS A 74 7.23 20.21 -6.54
CA LYS A 74 6.35 19.97 -5.39
C LYS A 74 5.55 18.67 -5.52
N LYS A 75 4.99 18.38 -6.71
CA LYS A 75 4.28 17.13 -6.99
C LYS A 75 5.20 15.92 -6.83
N LEU A 76 6.42 16.00 -7.35
CA LEU A 76 7.42 14.94 -7.24
C LEU A 76 7.85 14.71 -5.79
N ASP A 77 8.12 15.79 -5.04
CA ASP A 77 8.50 15.74 -3.63
C ASP A 77 7.42 15.10 -2.77
N GLN A 78 6.14 15.44 -3.02
CA GLN A 78 5.01 14.81 -2.34
C GLN A 78 4.96 13.30 -2.56
N ALA A 79 5.14 12.85 -3.82
CA ALA A 79 5.13 11.44 -4.16
C ALA A 79 6.33 10.70 -3.52
N ILE A 80 7.53 11.30 -3.54
CA ILE A 80 8.72 10.74 -2.89
C ILE A 80 8.51 10.58 -1.37
N GLN A 81 7.93 11.59 -0.71
CA GLN A 81 7.67 11.55 0.73
C GLN A 81 6.73 10.41 1.14
N MET A 82 5.81 9.97 0.26
CA MET A 82 4.92 8.84 0.54
C MET A 82 5.66 7.50 0.65
N ILE A 83 6.86 7.36 0.08
CA ILE A 83 7.69 6.13 0.19
C ILE A 83 8.66 6.20 1.37
N ILE A 84 9.16 7.40 1.70
CA ILE A 84 10.24 7.57 2.69
C ILE A 84 9.72 7.54 4.13
N LYS A 85 8.45 7.89 4.39
CA LYS A 85 7.87 7.77 5.73
C LYS A 85 7.71 6.30 6.12
N LYS A 86 8.69 5.77 6.86
CA LYS A 86 8.60 4.54 7.65
C LYS A 86 7.94 4.80 9.00
#